data_AF-A0A843HXR9-F1
#
_entry.id   AF-A0A843HXR9-F1
#
_cell.length_a   1.000
_cell.length_b   1.000
_cell.length_c   1.000
_cell.angle_alpha   90.00
_cell.angle_beta   90.00
_cell.angle_gamma   90.00
#
_symmetry.space_group_name_H-M   'P 1'
#
loop_
_entity.id
_entity.type
_entity.pdbx_description
1 polymer ?
#
loop_
_entity_poly.entity_id
_entity_poly.type
_entity_poly.pdbx_seq_one_letter_code
_entity_poly.pdbx_strand_id
1 'polypeptide(L)' 'MGTPFYDMALIRNYISTLINGNKNPPPENLKDKICQLDDKTLREIIDDTAEYILNVKMDDRRRDEILKFIKDICVQS' A
#
# COMPACT_ATOMS: atom_id res chain seq x y z
N MET A 1 -7.98 21.49 2.72
CA MET A 1 -8.70 20.21 2.73
C MET A 1 -8.03 19.30 1.70
N GLY A 2 -7.23 18.32 2.12
CA GLY A 2 -6.77 17.28 1.20
C GLY A 2 -7.98 16.45 0.77
N THR A 3 -8.11 16.15 -0.52
CA THR A 3 -9.25 15.38 -1.01
C THR A 3 -9.03 13.89 -0.69
N PRO A 4 -9.99 13.21 -0.04
CA PRO A 4 -9.86 11.79 0.30
C PRO A 4 -9.54 10.90 -0.91
N PHE A 5 -10.03 11.29 -2.09
CA PHE A 5 -9.77 10.62 -3.37
C PHE A 5 -8.31 10.68 -3.79
N TYR A 6 -7.64 11.83 -3.62
CA TYR A 6 -6.24 11.99 -4.03
C TYR A 6 -5.31 11.18 -3.14
N ASP A 7 -5.59 11.15 -1.83
CA ASP A 7 -4.82 10.37 -0.87
C ASP A 7 -4.92 8.87 -1.16
N MET A 8 -6.13 8.37 -1.41
CA MET A 8 -6.32 6.96 -1.80
C MET A 8 -5.63 6.62 -3.13
N ALA A 9 -5.62 7.54 -4.10
CA ALA A 9 -4.92 7.34 -5.36
C ALA A 9 -3.39 7.23 -5.15
N LEU A 10 -2.81 8.05 -4.27
CA LEU A 10 -1.39 7.98 -3.93
C LEU A 10 -1.04 6.67 -3.23
N ILE A 11 -1.88 6.20 -2.30
CA ILE A 11 -1.68 4.93 -1.59
C ILE A 11 -1.71 3.76 -2.58
N ARG A 12 -2.71 3.71 -3.47
CA ARG A 12 -2.81 2.70 -4.53
C ARG A 12 -1.61 2.73 -5.48
N ASN A 13 -1.15 3.92 -5.87
CA ASN A 13 0.04 4.06 -6.72
C ASN A 13 1.29 3.52 -6.00
N TYR A 14 1.45 3.86 -4.72
CA TYR A 14 2.56 3.35 -3.92
C TYR A 14 2.53 1.82 -3.81
N ILE A 15 1.38 1.25 -3.49
CA ILE A 15 1.18 -0.20 -3.44
C ILE A 15 1.48 -0.85 -4.79
N SER A 16 1.06 -0.23 -5.90
CA SER A 16 1.39 -0.70 -7.24
C SER A 16 2.91 -0.76 -7.47
N THR A 17 3.66 0.25 -7.01
CA THR A 17 5.13 0.23 -7.07
C THR A 17 5.73 -0.88 -6.21
N LEU A 18 5.17 -1.16 -5.02
CA LEU A 18 5.59 -2.26 -4.15
C LEU A 18 5.34 -3.63 -4.82
N ILE A 19 4.17 -3.84 -5.42
CA ILE A 19 3.83 -5.07 -6.13
C ILE A 19 4.80 -5.33 -7.29
N ASN A 20 5.21 -4.26 -7.98
CA ASN A 20 6.19 -4.31 -9.07
C ASN A 20 7.65 -4.46 -8.59
N GLY A 21 7.88 -4.61 -7.27
CA GLY A 21 9.19 -4.89 -6.69
C GLY A 21 10.01 -3.66 -6.31
N ASN A 22 9.47 -2.45 -6.46
CA ASN A 22 10.12 -1.23 -5.99
C ASN A 22 9.85 -1.04 -4.50
N LYS A 23 10.84 -1.32 -3.65
CA LYS A 23 10.76 -1.25 -2.19
C LYS A 23 11.21 0.09 -1.62
N ASN A 24 11.08 1.18 -2.39
CA ASN A 24 11.40 2.49 -1.85
C ASN A 24 10.39 2.89 -0.77
N PRO A 25 10.84 3.57 0.31
CA PRO A 25 9.92 4.12 1.29
C PRO A 25 9.03 5.19 0.66
N PRO A 26 7.76 5.35 1.12
CA PRO A 26 6.90 6.40 0.66
C PRO A 26 7.37 7.76 1.23
N PRO A 27 7.01 8.89 0.61
CA PRO A 27 7.26 10.20 1.20
C PRO A 27 6.54 10.35 2.55
N GLU A 28 7.09 11.12 3.49
CA GLU A 28 6.61 11.20 4.89
C GLU A 28 5.10 11.50 5.00
N ASN A 29 4.61 12.43 4.17
CA ASN A 29 3.20 12.81 4.13
C ASN A 29 2.26 11.67 3.71
N LEU A 30 2.76 10.69 2.95
CA LEU A 30 2.02 9.49 2.55
C LEU A 30 2.22 8.37 3.58
N LYS A 31 3.41 8.29 4.18
CA LYS A 31 3.72 7.35 5.27
C LYS A 31 2.71 7.47 6.41
N ASP A 32 2.48 8.68 6.93
CA ASP A 32 1.53 8.90 8.02
C ASP A 32 0.12 8.39 7.68
N LYS A 33 -0.32 8.61 6.44
CA LYS A 33 -1.64 8.19 5.97
C LYS A 33 -1.75 6.68 5.85
N ILE A 34 -0.72 6.03 5.31
CA ILE A 34 -0.67 4.57 5.20
C ILE A 34 -0.63 3.93 6.60
N CYS A 35 0.15 4.49 7.52
CA CYS A 35 0.29 3.98 8.89
C CYS A 35 -0.95 4.21 9.78
N GLN A 36 -1.86 5.08 9.38
CA GLN A 36 -3.17 5.27 10.02
C GLN A 36 -4.22 4.25 9.58
N LEU A 37 -3.99 3.53 8.48
CA LEU A 37 -4.90 2.49 8.01
C LEU A 37 -4.72 1.21 8.81
N ASP A 38 -5.83 0.55 9.11
CA ASP A 38 -5.80 -0.77 9.72
C ASP A 38 -5.41 -1.87 8.71
N ASP A 39 -4.96 -3.01 9.21
CA ASP A 39 -4.52 -4.15 8.40
C ASP A 39 -5.57 -4.64 7.40
N LYS A 40 -6.85 -4.58 7.76
CA LYS A 40 -7.92 -5.06 6.89
C LYS A 40 -8.07 -4.11 5.70
N THR A 41 -8.12 -2.81 5.95
CA THR A 41 -8.17 -1.79 4.91
C THR A 41 -6.93 -1.85 4.00
N LEU A 42 -5.74 -2.02 4.56
CA LEU A 42 -4.51 -2.18 3.77
C LEU A 42 -4.56 -3.42 2.87
N ARG A 43 -5.03 -4.56 3.39
CA ARG A 43 -5.20 -5.78 2.59
C ARG A 43 -6.17 -5.57 1.44
N GLU A 44 -7.31 -4.95 1.69
CA GLU A 44 -8.30 -4.63 0.66
C GLU A 44 -7.70 -3.72 -0.42
N ILE A 45 -6.94 -2.69 -0.05
CA ILE A 45 -6.30 -1.81 -1.04
C ILE A 45 -5.23 -2.57 -1.84
N ILE A 46 -4.45 -3.45 -1.19
CA ILE A 46 -3.45 -4.26 -1.88
C ILE A 46 -4.14 -5.16 -2.91
N ASP A 47 -5.19 -5.87 -2.52
CA ASP A 47 -5.99 -6.72 -3.42
C ASP A 47 -6.61 -5.94 -4.56
N ASP A 48 -7.28 -4.83 -4.27
CA ASP A 48 -7.87 -3.94 -5.28
C ASP A 48 -6.81 -3.47 -6.28
N THR A 49 -5.61 -3.13 -5.80
CA THR A 49 -4.52 -2.65 -6.64
C THR A 49 -4.00 -3.78 -7.53
N ALA A 50 -3.83 -4.98 -6.99
CA ALA A 50 -3.39 -6.12 -7.79
C ALA A 50 -4.42 -6.51 -8.86
N GLU A 51 -5.70 -6.59 -8.48
CA GLU A 51 -6.78 -7.02 -9.36
C GLU A 51 -7.15 -5.96 -10.40
N TYR A 52 -7.44 -4.72 -9.96
CA TYR A 52 -8.01 -3.71 -10.84
C TYR A 52 -6.98 -2.78 -11.49
N ILE A 53 -5.80 -2.59 -10.89
CA ILE A 53 -4.77 -1.68 -11.45
C ILE A 53 -3.73 -2.45 -12.25
N LEU A 54 -3.26 -3.58 -11.71
CA LEU A 54 -2.20 -4.37 -12.35
C LEU A 54 -2.71 -5.58 -13.12
N ASN A 55 -3.96 -5.99 -12.90
CA ASN A 55 -4.54 -7.20 -13.48
C ASN A 55 -3.66 -8.44 -13.25
N VAL A 56 -3.09 -8.54 -12.05
CA VAL A 56 -2.25 -9.66 -11.61
C VAL A 56 -2.96 -10.44 -10.52
N LYS A 57 -2.91 -11.78 -10.61
CA LYS A 57 -3.36 -12.62 -9.50
C LYS A 57 -2.35 -12.51 -8.37
N MET A 58 -2.81 -12.01 -7.24
CA MET A 58 -2.02 -11.96 -6.02
C MET A 58 -2.31 -13.17 -5.16
N ASP A 59 -1.25 -13.88 -4.79
CA ASP A 59 -1.31 -14.95 -3.82
C ASP A 59 -1.16 -14.39 -2.39
N ASP A 60 -1.65 -15.17 -1.41
CA ASP A 60 -1.64 -14.77 0.01
C ASP A 60 -0.22 -14.47 0.52
N ARG A 61 0.79 -15.17 0.02
CA ARG A 61 2.18 -14.97 0.45
C ARG A 61 2.71 -13.61 -0.03
N ARG A 62 2.54 -13.24 -1.30
CA ARG A 62 2.94 -11.91 -1.79
C ARG A 62 2.16 -10.78 -1.09
N ARG A 63 0.87 -10.97 -0.83
CA ARG A 63 0.05 -10.01 -0.08
C ARG A 63 0.63 -9.78 1.31
N ASP A 64 0.92 -10.85 2.05
CA ASP A 64 1.47 -10.77 3.40
C ASP A 64 2.88 -10.19 3.42
N GLU A 65 3.71 -10.45 2.40
CA GLU A 65 5.03 -9.83 2.24
C GLU A 65 4.93 -8.30 2.06
N ILE A 66 4.01 -7.83 1.21
CA ILE A 66 3.78 -6.39 0.98
C ILE A 66 3.21 -5.73 2.24
N LEU A 67 2.22 -6.36 2.86
CA LEU A 67 1.63 -5.86 4.10
C LEU A 67 2.68 -5.75 5.20
N LYS A 68 3.51 -6.79 5.38
CA LYS A 68 4.61 -6.77 6.35
C LYS A 68 5.60 -5.64 6.05
N PHE A 69 5.94 -5.42 4.78
CA PHE A 69 6.84 -4.34 4.38
C PHE A 69 6.27 -2.95 4.73
N ILE A 70 4.99 -2.72 4.45
CA ILE A 70 4.29 -1.48 4.82
C ILE A 70 4.32 -1.27 6.33
N LYS A 71 4.05 -2.32 7.11
CA LYS A 71 4.07 -2.25 8.58
C LYS A 71 5.46 -1.98 9.13
N ASP A 72 6.49 -2.59 8.54
CA ASP A 72 7.89 -2.38 8.96
C ASP A 72 8.30 -0.91 8.81
N ILE A 73 7.89 -0.26 7.71
CA ILE A 73 8.08 1.18 7.50
C ILE A 73 7.45 2.01 8.62
N CYS A 74 6.27 1.60 9.11
CA CYS A 74 5.55 2.29 10.18
C CYS A 74 6.18 2.11 11.57
N VAL A 75 6.92 1.02 11.81
CA VAL A 75 7.56 0.72 13.10
C VAL A 75 8.97 1.33 13.21
N GLN A 76 9.69 1.50 12.11
CA GLN A 76 11.04 2.10 12.11
C GLN A 76 11.06 3.64 12.22
N SER A 77 10.00 4.27 12.74
CA SER A 77 9.89 5.72 12.86
C SER A 77 9.86 6.21 14.31
#